data_AF-A0AA36NI84-F1
#
_entry.id   AF-A0AA36NI84-F1
#
_cell.length_a   1.000
_cell.length_b   1.000
_cell.length_c   1.000
_cell.angle_alpha   90.00
_cell.angle_beta   90.00
_cell.angle_gamma   90.00
#
_symmetry.space_group_name_H-M   'P 1'
#
loop_
_entity.id
_entity.type
_entity.pdbx_description
1 polymer ?
#
loop_
_entity_poly.entity_id
_entity_poly.type
_entity_poly.pdbx_seq_one_letter_code
_entity_poly.pdbx_strand_id
1 'polypeptide(L)'
;MAGKPPDLAEGRFLWACPHGSSTTCNSKRWKLPKDPGPESISTLNEWCQAMSPHLSLHWDFSFLDASQAGKARLGRADAGRLDLSYSSGNFKGQLNNLLHKLLRRPVVKGDVVYEVESENAPFTASVSLTPDALWASLGGQRRPFVGNTCSAKKSAEQSAAAKALEALQELLSIRNLPIKTAPVQHGQIASANYKGQLVEQLQQLLGHTLMPGDVLFKTQAELPPFVCSVEVNALQEKVVLLGSACPTKKTAEQSAAQAMVDKLHRDHPQKLKKKPVPGPMAPIFCCTVAVMLGEAAIASASDRRGFCSKQAAKESAAFAACEVLSQKVAGAEGQLQLSEQLRRFEGRVQPSSGVPRPVGLVT
;
A
#
# COMPACT_ATOMS: atom_id res chain seq x y z
N MET A 1 -47.29 -27.09 10.45
CA MET A 1 -46.73 -25.85 9.87
C MET A 1 -45.24 -25.84 10.14
N ALA A 2 -44.42 -26.20 9.16
CA ALA A 2 -42.96 -26.10 9.28
C ALA A 2 -42.58 -24.63 9.11
N GLY A 3 -42.10 -23.99 10.18
CA GLY A 3 -41.68 -22.59 10.16
C GLY A 3 -40.59 -22.39 9.10
N LYS A 4 -40.76 -21.36 8.26
CA LYS A 4 -39.75 -20.92 7.30
C LYS A 4 -38.48 -20.60 8.09
N PRO A 5 -37.31 -21.20 7.79
CA PRO A 5 -36.10 -20.94 8.54
C PRO A 5 -35.75 -19.45 8.48
N PRO A 6 -35.28 -18.84 9.59
CA PRO A 6 -34.98 -17.43 9.68
C PRO A 6 -33.98 -17.02 8.59
N ASP A 7 -34.21 -15.82 8.07
CA ASP A 7 -33.55 -15.23 6.90
C ASP A 7 -32.06 -15.59 6.79
N LEU A 8 -31.77 -16.58 5.93
CA LEU A 8 -30.44 -16.99 5.51
C LEU A 8 -29.81 -15.99 4.51
N ALA A 9 -30.51 -14.89 4.20
CA ALA A 9 -30.25 -14.07 3.02
C ALA A 9 -29.04 -13.11 3.13
N GLU A 10 -28.57 -12.75 4.33
CA GLU A 10 -27.65 -11.60 4.46
C GLU A 10 -26.18 -11.92 4.78
N GLY A 11 -25.80 -13.19 4.92
CA GLY A 11 -24.41 -13.52 5.21
C GLY A 11 -23.77 -14.45 4.18
N ARG A 12 -22.56 -14.09 3.75
CA ARG A 12 -21.64 -14.97 3.03
C ARG A 12 -21.06 -15.97 4.04
N PHE A 13 -21.36 -17.26 3.88
CA PHE A 13 -20.82 -18.33 4.73
C PHE A 13 -20.22 -19.47 3.91
N LEU A 14 -19.20 -20.10 4.47
CA LEU A 14 -18.71 -21.41 4.03
C LEU A 14 -19.30 -22.48 4.97
N TRP A 15 -19.74 -23.57 4.37
CA TRP A 15 -20.30 -24.72 5.08
C TRP A 15 -19.41 -25.94 4.85
N ALA A 16 -19.23 -26.75 5.89
CA ALA A 16 -18.61 -28.07 5.78
C ALA A 16 -19.50 -29.14 6.43
N CYS A 17 -19.77 -30.21 5.68
CA CYS A 17 -20.47 -31.40 6.15
C CYS A 17 -19.64 -32.63 5.76
N PRO A 18 -18.71 -33.09 6.61
CA PRO A 18 -17.73 -34.12 6.25
C PRO A 18 -18.34 -35.48 5.86
N HIS A 19 -19.58 -35.75 6.31
CA HIS A 19 -20.21 -37.07 6.17
C HIS A 19 -21.47 -37.08 5.29
N GLY A 20 -21.83 -35.96 4.65
CA GLY A 20 -22.93 -35.90 3.67
C GLY A 20 -24.33 -36.30 4.18
N SER A 21 -24.50 -36.55 5.48
CA SER A 21 -25.77 -36.93 6.11
C SER A 21 -26.31 -35.73 6.90
N SER A 22 -27.35 -35.07 6.38
CA SER A 22 -27.85 -33.79 6.89
C SER A 22 -28.62 -33.90 8.21
N THR A 23 -28.94 -35.10 8.71
CA THR A 23 -29.84 -35.27 9.86
C THR A 23 -29.12 -35.37 11.21
N THR A 24 -27.80 -35.66 11.25
CA THR A 24 -27.04 -35.79 12.51
C THR A 24 -25.61 -35.24 12.46
N CYS A 25 -25.19 -34.60 11.38
CA CYS A 25 -23.81 -34.15 11.22
C CYS A 25 -23.54 -32.81 11.94
N ASN A 26 -22.44 -32.74 12.69
CA ASN A 26 -21.84 -31.52 13.25
C ASN A 26 -21.36 -30.60 12.11
N SER A 27 -22.29 -29.98 11.39
CA SER A 27 -21.98 -28.99 10.38
C SER A 27 -21.29 -27.80 11.05
N LYS A 28 -20.08 -27.47 10.58
CA LYS A 28 -19.38 -26.25 10.96
C LYS A 28 -19.67 -25.19 9.92
N ARG A 29 -19.86 -23.95 10.39
CA ARG A 29 -20.18 -22.78 9.57
C ARG A 29 -19.12 -21.70 9.82
N TRP A 30 -18.48 -21.23 8.76
CA TRP A 30 -17.53 -20.13 8.82
C TRP A 30 -18.13 -18.90 8.17
N LYS A 31 -18.08 -17.77 8.88
CA LYS A 31 -18.46 -16.46 8.33
C LYS A 31 -17.34 -15.99 7.43
N LEU A 32 -17.64 -15.64 6.17
CA LEU A 32 -16.61 -15.05 5.31
C LEU A 32 -16.24 -13.65 5.86
N PRO A 33 -14.95 -13.30 5.83
CA PRO A 33 -14.52 -11.94 6.13
C PRO A 33 -15.17 -10.94 5.16
N LYS A 34 -15.32 -9.69 5.60
CA LYS A 34 -15.92 -8.63 4.76
C LYS A 34 -14.94 -8.07 3.72
N ASP A 35 -13.66 -8.09 4.06
CA ASP A 35 -12.56 -7.51 3.30
C ASP A 35 -11.37 -8.49 3.26
N PRO A 36 -10.49 -8.41 2.24
CA PRO A 36 -9.30 -9.25 2.18
C PRO A 36 -8.35 -8.96 3.35
N GLY A 37 -7.90 -10.02 4.01
CA GLY A 37 -6.99 -9.92 5.16
C GLY A 37 -6.49 -11.28 5.64
N PRO A 38 -5.70 -11.33 6.72
CA PRO A 38 -5.15 -12.58 7.24
C PRO A 38 -6.23 -13.58 7.64
N GLU A 39 -7.40 -13.09 8.07
CA GLU A 39 -8.58 -13.90 8.38
C GLU A 39 -9.06 -14.72 7.17
N SER A 40 -8.90 -14.22 5.94
CA SER A 40 -9.28 -14.94 4.72
C SER A 40 -8.43 -16.21 4.53
N ILE A 41 -7.14 -16.12 4.83
CA ILE A 41 -6.22 -17.27 4.73
C ILE A 41 -6.54 -18.31 5.81
N SER A 42 -6.73 -17.87 7.05
CA SER A 42 -7.08 -18.76 8.17
C SER A 42 -8.41 -19.46 7.92
N THR A 43 -9.44 -18.72 7.50
CA THR A 43 -10.77 -19.27 7.18
C THR A 43 -10.67 -20.35 6.10
N LEU A 44 -9.91 -20.10 5.04
CA LEU A 44 -9.74 -21.06 3.94
C LEU A 44 -9.00 -22.33 4.39
N ASN A 45 -7.94 -22.18 5.20
CA ASN A 45 -7.19 -23.30 5.76
C ASN A 45 -8.05 -24.18 6.67
N GLU A 46 -8.78 -23.57 7.61
CA GLU A 46 -9.66 -24.30 8.53
C GLU A 46 -10.77 -25.03 7.80
N TRP A 47 -11.35 -24.40 6.77
CA TRP A 47 -12.37 -25.03 5.95
C TRP A 47 -11.83 -26.26 5.20
N CYS A 48 -10.64 -26.16 4.57
CA CYS A 48 -10.01 -27.30 3.91
C CYS A 48 -9.77 -28.46 4.88
N GLN A 49 -9.18 -28.19 6.04
CA GLN A 49 -8.91 -29.20 7.07
C GLN A 49 -10.19 -29.86 7.59
N ALA A 50 -11.26 -29.09 7.77
CA ALA A 50 -12.54 -29.62 8.24
C ALA A 50 -13.27 -30.47 7.18
N MET A 51 -13.10 -30.17 5.89
CA MET A 51 -13.77 -30.88 4.81
C MET A 51 -13.13 -32.24 4.50
N SER A 52 -11.80 -32.31 4.41
CA SER A 52 -11.08 -33.56 4.21
C SER A 52 -9.58 -33.37 4.45
N PRO A 53 -8.88 -34.34 5.06
CA PRO A 53 -7.43 -34.30 5.19
C PRO A 53 -6.70 -34.34 3.83
N HIS A 54 -7.39 -34.69 2.74
CA HIS A 54 -6.84 -34.74 1.39
C HIS A 54 -6.94 -33.42 0.62
N LEU A 55 -7.61 -32.41 1.19
CA LEU A 55 -7.65 -31.08 0.61
C LEU A 55 -6.36 -30.32 0.93
N SER A 56 -5.75 -29.74 -0.10
CA SER A 56 -4.57 -28.90 0.05
C SER A 56 -4.75 -27.56 -0.67
N LEU A 57 -4.07 -26.53 -0.17
CA LEU A 57 -4.03 -25.21 -0.82
C LEU A 57 -2.73 -25.07 -1.59
N HIS A 58 -2.84 -24.88 -2.90
CA HIS A 58 -1.72 -24.57 -3.76
C HIS A 58 -1.68 -23.06 -4.05
N TRP A 59 -0.53 -22.43 -3.80
CA TRP A 59 -0.33 -21.01 -4.01
C TRP A 59 0.65 -20.80 -5.16
N ASP A 60 0.19 -20.13 -6.21
CA ASP A 60 1.02 -19.76 -7.35
C ASP A 60 1.23 -18.23 -7.36
N PHE A 61 2.49 -17.81 -7.35
CA PHE A 61 2.87 -16.40 -7.37
C PHE A 61 3.41 -16.06 -8.75
N SER A 62 2.68 -15.22 -9.47
CA SER A 62 3.12 -14.68 -10.75
C SER A 62 3.52 -13.22 -10.59
N PHE A 63 4.58 -12.84 -11.29
CA PHE A 63 4.96 -11.45 -11.46
C PHE A 63 4.28 -10.97 -12.73
N LEU A 64 3.41 -9.95 -12.63
CA LEU A 64 2.96 -9.28 -13.83
C LEU A 64 4.08 -8.35 -14.29
N ASP A 65 4.58 -8.59 -15.50
CA ASP A 65 5.31 -7.56 -16.23
C ASP A 65 4.41 -6.33 -16.33
N ALA A 66 4.92 -5.19 -15.88
CA ALA A 66 4.17 -3.94 -15.87
C ALA A 66 3.68 -3.50 -17.27
N SER A 67 4.29 -4.06 -18.33
CA SER A 67 3.84 -3.89 -19.71
C SER A 67 2.41 -4.40 -19.96
N GLN A 68 1.94 -5.39 -19.18
CA GLN A 68 0.58 -5.94 -19.29
C GLN A 68 -0.43 -5.24 -18.36
N ALA A 69 0.00 -4.73 -17.21
CA ALA A 69 -0.88 -4.05 -16.25
C ALA A 69 -1.52 -2.77 -16.79
N GLY A 70 -0.86 -2.09 -17.75
CA GLY A 70 -1.33 -0.83 -18.34
C GLY A 70 -2.61 -0.95 -19.18
N LYS A 71 -2.95 -2.13 -19.71
CA LYS A 71 -4.14 -2.31 -20.56
C LYS A 71 -5.44 -2.58 -19.80
N ALA A 72 -5.37 -2.95 -18.51
CA ALA A 72 -6.55 -3.34 -17.73
C ALA A 72 -7.24 -2.17 -16.98
N ARG A 73 -6.65 -0.95 -16.97
CA ARG A 73 -7.10 0.17 -16.11
C ARG A 73 -8.00 1.23 -16.76
N LEU A 74 -8.35 1.12 -18.05
CA LEU A 74 -9.07 2.19 -18.78
C LEU A 74 -10.61 2.13 -18.74
N GLY A 75 -11.21 1.42 -17.78
CA GLY A 75 -12.64 1.13 -17.75
C GLY A 75 -13.43 1.65 -16.56
N ARG A 76 -13.17 2.84 -16.00
CA ARG A 76 -14.14 3.56 -15.14
C ARG A 76 -13.70 5.00 -14.87
N ALA A 77 -14.49 5.96 -15.35
CA ALA A 77 -14.36 7.35 -14.96
C ALA A 77 -14.87 7.52 -13.51
N ASP A 78 -13.95 7.64 -12.56
CA ASP A 78 -14.27 8.01 -11.18
C ASP A 78 -13.81 9.45 -10.95
N ALA A 79 -14.75 10.31 -10.56
CA ALA A 79 -14.55 11.74 -10.44
C ALA A 79 -13.84 12.06 -9.11
N GLY A 80 -12.61 12.56 -9.20
CA GLY A 80 -12.05 13.49 -8.20
C GLY A 80 -11.81 12.95 -6.80
N ARG A 81 -11.71 11.63 -6.58
CA ARG A 81 -11.23 11.10 -5.32
C ARG A 81 -9.75 11.48 -5.18
N LEU A 82 -9.41 12.29 -4.16
CA LEU A 82 -8.03 12.62 -3.84
C LEU A 82 -7.27 11.31 -3.61
N ASP A 83 -6.45 10.90 -4.59
CA ASP A 83 -5.59 9.72 -4.52
C ASP A 83 -4.43 10.02 -3.55
N LEU A 84 -4.78 10.09 -2.27
CA LEU A 84 -3.83 10.04 -1.17
C LEU A 84 -3.49 8.58 -0.97
N SER A 85 -2.62 8.05 -1.83
CA SER A 85 -2.00 6.74 -1.61
C SER A 85 -1.45 6.72 -0.19
N TYR A 86 -2.05 5.90 0.67
CA TYR A 86 -1.75 5.77 2.10
C TYR A 86 -0.31 5.26 2.25
N SER A 87 0.67 6.15 2.16
CA SER A 87 2.07 5.81 2.42
C SER A 87 2.18 5.51 3.91
N SER A 88 2.33 4.24 4.25
CA SER A 88 2.37 3.74 5.62
C SER A 88 3.45 4.46 6.43
N GLY A 89 3.05 5.37 7.33
CA GLY A 89 3.90 5.81 8.44
C GLY A 89 4.15 7.32 8.61
N ASN A 90 3.81 8.19 7.65
CA ASN A 90 4.01 9.64 7.80
C ASN A 90 2.70 10.44 7.86
N PHE A 91 1.84 10.12 8.81
CA PHE A 91 0.57 10.80 9.03
C PHE A 91 0.74 12.26 9.44
N LYS A 92 1.79 12.62 10.19
CA LYS A 92 2.10 14.02 10.52
C LYS A 92 2.33 14.87 9.26
N GLY A 93 3.11 14.35 8.29
CA GLY A 93 3.36 15.03 7.02
C GLY A 93 2.09 15.14 6.16
N GLN A 94 1.30 14.07 6.11
CA GLN A 94 0.02 14.08 5.38
C GLN A 94 -0.99 15.06 5.97
N LEU A 95 -1.11 15.10 7.30
CA LEU A 95 -1.95 16.06 8.02
C LEU A 95 -1.53 17.49 7.73
N ASN A 96 -0.22 17.77 7.78
CA ASN A 96 0.31 19.10 7.47
C ASN A 96 -0.01 19.53 6.02
N ASN A 97 0.18 18.61 5.06
CA ASN A 97 -0.16 18.85 3.65
C ASN A 97 -1.66 19.10 3.46
N LEU A 98 -2.52 18.38 4.18
CA LEU A 98 -3.96 18.59 4.15
C LEU A 98 -4.31 19.97 4.71
N LEU A 99 -3.72 20.35 5.84
CA LEU A 99 -3.93 21.65 6.47
C LEU A 99 -3.46 22.81 5.59
N HIS A 100 -2.33 22.68 4.88
CA HIS A 100 -1.91 23.67 3.87
C HIS A 100 -3.00 23.92 2.82
N LYS A 101 -3.64 22.85 2.35
CA LYS A 101 -4.72 22.94 1.35
C LYS A 101 -5.98 23.58 1.92
N LEU A 102 -6.31 23.28 3.18
CA LEU A 102 -7.49 23.82 3.85
C LEU A 102 -7.34 25.29 4.24
N LEU A 103 -6.18 25.64 4.83
CA LEU A 103 -5.90 26.98 5.32
C LEU A 103 -5.51 27.96 4.21
N ARG A 104 -5.10 27.45 3.04
CA ARG A 104 -4.59 28.26 1.91
C ARG A 104 -3.42 29.17 2.29
N ARG A 105 -2.69 28.81 3.35
CA ARG A 105 -1.46 29.43 3.81
C ARG A 105 -0.52 28.35 4.35
N PRO A 106 0.79 28.63 4.46
CA PRO A 106 1.68 27.78 5.22
C PRO A 106 1.16 27.57 6.64
N VAL A 107 1.26 26.33 7.13
CA VAL A 107 0.95 25.93 8.50
C VAL A 107 2.08 26.46 9.37
N VAL A 108 1.72 27.29 10.33
CA VAL A 108 2.66 27.93 11.26
C VAL A 108 2.71 27.16 12.57
N LYS A 109 3.76 27.38 13.36
CA LYS A 109 3.87 26.80 14.70
C LYS A 109 2.67 27.27 15.53
N GLY A 110 1.94 26.32 16.10
CA GLY A 110 0.73 26.58 16.86
C GLY A 110 -0.56 26.32 16.09
N ASP A 111 -0.55 26.08 14.77
CA ASP A 111 -1.74 25.58 14.06
C ASP A 111 -2.04 24.11 14.40
N VAL A 112 -0.98 23.34 14.67
CA VAL A 112 -1.05 21.93 15.08
C VAL A 112 -0.26 21.79 16.36
N VAL A 113 -0.92 21.40 17.43
CA VAL A 113 -0.30 21.16 18.74
C VAL A 113 -0.44 19.68 19.07
N TYR A 114 0.68 19.02 19.36
CA TYR A 114 0.70 17.64 19.83
C TYR A 114 0.96 17.63 21.32
N GLU A 115 0.12 16.92 22.06
CA GLU A 115 0.28 16.69 23.50
C GLU A 115 0.38 15.19 23.75
N VAL A 116 1.21 14.80 24.72
CA VAL A 116 1.40 13.41 25.10
C VAL A 116 1.09 13.31 26.58
N GLU A 117 0.15 12.45 26.93
CA GLU A 117 -0.47 12.42 28.26
C GLU A 117 0.42 11.77 29.33
N SER A 118 1.35 10.89 28.91
CA SER A 118 2.23 10.14 29.81
C SER A 118 3.71 10.34 29.47
N GLU A 119 4.55 10.46 30.51
CA GLU A 119 6.01 10.50 30.37
C GLU A 119 6.62 9.10 30.20
N ASN A 120 5.92 8.06 30.69
CA ASN A 120 6.35 6.66 30.63
C ASN A 120 5.41 5.84 29.75
N ALA A 121 5.95 4.78 29.14
CA ALA A 121 5.15 3.85 28.38
C ALA A 121 4.08 3.18 29.28
N PRO A 122 2.84 2.99 28.77
CA PRO A 122 2.43 3.23 27.40
C PRO A 122 2.08 4.70 27.10
N PHE A 123 2.34 5.16 25.87
CA PHE A 123 2.16 6.54 25.44
C PHE A 123 0.82 6.74 24.71
N THR A 124 0.05 7.73 25.13
CA THR A 124 -1.12 8.23 24.40
C THR A 124 -0.85 9.68 24.00
N ALA A 125 -1.11 10.02 22.74
CA ALA A 125 -0.95 11.37 22.23
C ALA A 125 -2.28 11.91 21.71
N SER A 126 -2.47 13.21 21.84
CA SER A 126 -3.58 13.94 21.25
C SER A 126 -3.04 15.03 20.31
N VAL A 127 -3.82 15.38 19.29
CA VAL A 127 -3.51 16.50 18.40
C VAL A 127 -4.66 17.50 18.41
N SER A 128 -4.32 18.75 18.69
CA SER A 128 -5.24 19.89 18.69
C SER A 128 -4.96 20.74 17.47
N LEU A 129 -6.01 21.01 16.68
CA LEU A 129 -5.97 21.93 15.56
C LEU A 129 -6.50 23.28 16.04
N THR A 130 -5.64 24.27 16.07
CA THR A 130 -5.91 25.60 16.64
C THR A 130 -6.30 26.70 15.65
N PRO A 131 -6.37 26.54 14.31
CA PRO A 131 -6.79 27.65 13.47
C PRO A 131 -8.28 27.93 13.71
N ASP A 132 -8.57 29.07 14.34
CA ASP A 132 -9.92 29.62 14.51
C ASP A 132 -10.68 29.62 13.17
N ALA A 133 -9.98 29.93 12.08
CA ALA A 133 -10.49 29.92 10.72
C ALA A 133 -10.93 28.53 10.22
N LEU A 134 -10.28 27.45 10.67
CA LEU A 134 -10.61 26.08 10.25
C LEU A 134 -11.94 25.65 10.88
N TRP A 135 -12.08 25.87 12.20
CA TRP A 135 -13.28 25.47 12.93
C TRP A 135 -14.48 26.37 12.65
N ALA A 136 -14.26 27.69 12.48
CA ALA A 136 -15.29 28.59 12.00
C ALA A 136 -15.85 28.15 10.65
N SER A 137 -14.97 27.68 9.75
CA SER A 137 -15.40 27.15 8.45
C SER A 137 -16.08 25.79 8.58
N LEU A 138 -15.65 24.92 9.50
CA LEU A 138 -16.15 23.54 9.63
C LEU A 138 -17.38 23.40 10.56
N GLY A 139 -17.73 24.43 11.33
CA GLY A 139 -18.88 24.40 12.26
C GLY A 139 -18.71 23.39 13.42
N GLY A 140 -17.48 22.91 13.64
CA GLY A 140 -17.17 21.90 14.66
C GLY A 140 -16.68 22.52 15.96
N GLN A 141 -16.97 21.86 17.08
CA GLN A 141 -16.34 22.19 18.36
C GLN A 141 -14.85 21.84 18.32
N ARG A 142 -14.02 22.68 18.95
CA ARG A 142 -12.60 22.37 19.18
C ARG A 142 -12.51 21.13 20.07
N ARG A 143 -12.14 19.99 19.48
CA ARG A 143 -11.88 18.76 20.23
C ARG A 143 -10.51 18.23 19.82
N PRO A 144 -9.66 17.85 20.80
CA PRO A 144 -8.42 17.17 20.49
C PRO A 144 -8.72 15.80 19.88
N PHE A 145 -7.92 15.40 18.89
CA PHE A 145 -8.00 14.06 18.29
C PHE A 145 -7.03 13.14 19.03
N VAL A 146 -7.56 12.21 19.81
CA VAL A 146 -6.77 11.28 20.62
C VAL A 146 -6.41 10.05 19.78
N GLY A 147 -5.11 9.76 19.70
CA GLY A 147 -4.59 8.58 19.03
C GLY A 147 -4.66 7.32 19.89
N ASN A 148 -4.30 6.18 19.30
CA ASN A 148 -4.19 4.92 20.03
C ASN A 148 -2.96 4.93 20.94
N THR A 149 -3.07 4.20 22.05
CA THR A 149 -1.97 3.94 22.97
C THR A 149 -0.87 3.11 22.28
N CYS A 150 0.38 3.60 22.35
CA CYS A 150 1.53 3.02 21.66
C CYS A 150 2.74 2.83 22.61
N SER A 151 3.68 1.98 22.22
CA SER A 151 4.92 1.73 22.99
C SER A 151 5.97 2.83 22.87
N ALA A 152 5.87 3.73 21.87
CA ALA A 152 6.78 4.85 21.71
C ALA A 152 6.04 6.16 21.43
N LYS A 153 6.61 7.27 21.91
CA LYS A 153 6.04 8.62 21.74
C LYS A 153 5.79 8.99 20.28
N LYS A 154 6.75 8.67 19.38
CA LYS A 154 6.62 8.94 17.95
C LYS A 154 5.44 8.21 17.32
N SER A 155 5.18 6.95 17.69
CA SER A 155 4.06 6.17 17.16
C SER A 155 2.71 6.68 17.70
N ALA A 156 2.66 7.09 18.98
CA ALA A 156 1.47 7.72 19.55
C ALA A 156 1.10 9.01 18.79
N GLU A 157 2.07 9.89 18.52
CA GLU A 157 1.84 11.11 17.74
C GLU A 157 1.37 10.84 16.30
N GLN A 158 1.95 9.82 15.64
CA GLN A 158 1.50 9.41 14.30
C GLN A 158 0.07 8.86 14.33
N SER A 159 -0.30 8.13 15.38
CA SER A 159 -1.67 7.63 15.56
C SER A 159 -2.68 8.77 15.78
N ALA A 160 -2.33 9.77 16.60
CA ALA A 160 -3.14 10.97 16.79
C ALA A 160 -3.32 11.75 15.47
N ALA A 161 -2.23 11.91 14.70
CA ALA A 161 -2.28 12.54 13.39
C ALA A 161 -3.17 11.77 12.40
N ALA A 162 -3.14 10.45 12.43
CA ALA A 162 -4.00 9.60 11.60
C ALA A 162 -5.48 9.82 11.94
N LYS A 163 -5.83 9.89 13.24
CA LYS A 163 -7.20 10.16 13.69
C LYS A 163 -7.70 11.54 13.29
N ALA A 164 -6.86 12.56 13.38
CA ALA A 164 -7.20 13.90 12.89
C ALA A 164 -7.41 13.92 11.37
N LEU A 165 -6.58 13.20 10.62
CA LEU A 165 -6.68 13.13 9.17
C LEU A 165 -7.96 12.42 8.71
N GLU A 166 -8.31 11.30 9.34
CA GLU A 166 -9.57 10.57 9.13
C GLU A 166 -10.79 11.48 9.33
N ALA A 167 -10.84 12.19 10.47
CA ALA A 167 -11.94 13.10 10.78
C ALA A 167 -12.04 14.29 9.81
N LEU A 168 -10.91 14.88 9.41
CA LEU A 168 -10.89 15.96 8.43
C LEU A 168 -11.36 15.49 7.05
N GLN A 169 -10.98 14.28 6.63
CA GLN A 169 -11.42 13.71 5.36
C GLN A 169 -12.92 13.43 5.34
N GLU A 170 -13.48 12.94 6.45
CA GLU A 170 -14.92 12.74 6.60
C GLU A 170 -15.68 14.06 6.47
N LEU A 171 -15.22 15.12 7.16
CA LEU A 171 -15.81 16.45 7.07
C LEU A 171 -15.76 17.04 5.65
N LEU A 172 -14.68 16.80 4.91
CA LEU A 172 -14.54 17.26 3.53
C LEU A 172 -15.46 16.49 2.57
N SER A 173 -15.68 15.20 2.83
CA SER A 173 -16.55 14.35 2.04
C SER A 173 -18.02 14.78 2.17
N ILE A 174 -18.44 15.18 3.38
CA ILE A 174 -19.82 15.65 3.64
C ILE A 174 -20.10 16.96 2.90
N ARG A 175 -19.14 17.89 2.87
CA ARG A 175 -19.42 19.25 2.40
C ARG A 175 -19.29 19.44 0.89
N ASN A 176 -18.96 18.41 0.11
CA ASN A 176 -18.75 18.48 -1.34
C ASN A 176 -18.02 19.77 -1.75
N LEU A 177 -17.08 20.25 -0.92
CA LEU A 177 -16.45 21.53 -1.19
C LEU A 177 -15.63 21.31 -2.46
N PRO A 178 -15.93 22.04 -3.56
CA PRO A 178 -15.08 22.00 -4.71
C PRO A 178 -13.75 22.56 -4.23
N ILE A 179 -12.78 21.69 -3.98
CA ILE A 179 -11.39 22.09 -3.75
C ILE A 179 -10.94 22.60 -5.11
N LYS A 180 -11.28 23.86 -5.41
CA LYS A 180 -10.75 24.57 -6.55
C LYS A 180 -9.26 24.64 -6.27
N THR A 181 -8.51 23.77 -6.93
CA THR A 181 -7.08 23.94 -7.14
C THR A 181 -6.95 25.13 -8.07
N ALA A 182 -7.23 26.33 -7.55
CA ALA A 182 -6.85 27.54 -8.23
C ALA A 182 -5.34 27.42 -8.49
N PRO A 183 -4.87 27.64 -9.73
CA PRO A 183 -3.45 27.72 -9.99
C PRO A 183 -2.93 28.83 -9.09
N VAL A 184 -2.19 28.43 -8.06
CA VAL A 184 -1.65 29.40 -7.12
C VAL A 184 -0.68 30.24 -7.92
N GLN A 185 -1.01 31.52 -8.15
CA GLN A 185 -0.08 32.50 -8.69
C GLN A 185 1.00 32.72 -7.63
N HIS A 186 1.98 31.82 -7.62
CA HIS A 186 3.17 31.86 -6.80
C HIS A 186 4.17 32.81 -7.46
N GLY A 187 4.16 34.07 -7.01
CA GLY A 187 5.36 34.93 -7.02
C GLY A 187 6.38 34.52 -5.95
N GLN A 188 6.07 33.51 -5.13
CA GLN A 188 7.06 32.73 -4.41
C GLN A 188 7.67 31.75 -5.39
N ILE A 189 8.87 32.04 -5.88
CA ILE A 189 9.72 31.09 -6.59
C ILE A 189 9.75 29.84 -5.71
N ALA A 190 9.02 28.79 -6.10
CA ALA A 190 9.18 27.47 -5.52
C ALA A 190 10.67 27.21 -5.61
N SER A 191 11.36 27.20 -4.46
CA SER A 191 12.81 27.10 -4.41
C SER A 191 13.19 25.79 -5.07
N ALA A 192 13.47 25.85 -6.37
CA ALA A 192 13.82 24.70 -7.15
C ALA A 192 15.08 24.13 -6.51
N ASN A 193 15.03 22.85 -6.14
CA ASN A 193 16.14 22.19 -5.47
C ASN A 193 17.21 21.81 -6.51
N TYR A 194 17.86 22.83 -7.08
CA TYR A 194 18.90 22.67 -8.08
C TYR A 194 20.11 21.91 -7.55
N LYS A 195 20.41 21.97 -6.24
CA LYS A 195 21.44 21.10 -5.63
C LYS A 195 21.09 19.62 -5.80
N GLY A 196 19.84 19.24 -5.53
CA GLY A 196 19.38 17.86 -5.74
C GLY A 196 19.38 17.47 -7.22
N GLN A 197 18.89 18.35 -8.10
CA GLN A 197 18.89 18.11 -9.54
C GLN A 197 20.30 17.95 -10.10
N LEU A 198 21.26 18.77 -9.66
CA LEU A 198 22.66 18.67 -10.06
C LEU A 198 23.24 17.30 -9.72
N VAL A 199 23.03 16.82 -8.49
CA VAL A 199 23.49 15.50 -8.05
C VAL A 199 22.87 14.40 -8.88
N GLU A 200 21.55 14.45 -9.11
CA GLU A 200 20.84 13.47 -9.94
C GLU A 200 21.41 13.43 -11.37
N GLN A 201 21.65 14.59 -11.98
CA GLN A 201 22.18 14.67 -13.34
C GLN A 201 23.62 14.17 -13.44
N LEU A 202 24.47 14.51 -12.47
CA LEU A 202 25.84 14.03 -12.44
C LEU A 202 25.89 12.50 -12.25
N GLN A 203 25.07 11.93 -11.36
CA GLN A 203 24.96 10.48 -11.21
C GLN A 203 24.49 9.79 -12.48
N GLN A 204 23.51 10.37 -13.18
CA GLN A 204 23.04 9.87 -14.49
C GLN A 204 24.13 9.93 -15.56
N LEU A 205 24.91 11.01 -15.59
CA LEU A 205 25.97 11.21 -16.57
C LEU A 205 27.14 10.24 -16.36
N LEU A 206 27.52 10.03 -15.10
CA LEU A 206 28.69 9.26 -14.70
C LEU A 206 28.39 7.76 -14.53
N GLY A 207 27.13 7.39 -14.30
CA GLY A 207 26.71 6.01 -14.11
C GLY A 207 27.10 5.41 -12.75
N HIS A 208 27.51 6.24 -11.78
CA HIS A 208 27.82 5.82 -10.43
C HIS A 208 27.36 6.85 -9.38
N THR A 209 27.31 6.43 -8.12
CA THR A 209 27.01 7.30 -6.98
C THR A 209 28.15 8.31 -6.79
N LEU A 210 27.80 9.57 -6.51
CA LEU A 210 28.77 10.62 -6.18
C LEU A 210 29.26 10.47 -4.74
N MET A 211 30.55 10.72 -4.53
CA MET A 211 31.22 10.73 -3.24
C MET A 211 31.31 12.14 -2.64
N PRO A 212 31.46 12.27 -1.31
CA PRO A 212 31.78 13.55 -0.70
C PRO A 212 33.10 14.12 -1.27
N GLY A 213 33.02 15.29 -1.92
CA GLY A 213 34.17 15.91 -2.61
C GLY A 213 34.01 16.00 -4.13
N ASP A 214 33.11 15.20 -4.71
CA ASP A 214 32.79 15.24 -6.15
C ASP A 214 32.12 16.55 -6.55
N VAL A 215 31.36 17.16 -5.64
CA VAL A 215 30.71 18.44 -5.81
C VAL A 215 31.01 19.30 -4.58
N LEU A 216 31.72 20.41 -4.78
CA LEU A 216 32.10 21.35 -3.73
C LEU A 216 31.46 22.71 -3.98
N PHE A 217 30.85 23.28 -2.95
CA PHE A 217 30.32 24.64 -2.98
C PHE A 217 31.22 25.55 -2.15
N LYS A 218 31.66 26.67 -2.73
CA LYS A 218 32.51 27.68 -2.07
C LYS A 218 31.83 29.04 -2.17
N THR A 219 31.56 29.67 -1.03
CA THR A 219 30.98 31.02 -0.99
C THR A 219 32.10 32.03 -0.79
N GLN A 220 32.20 33.05 -1.64
CA GLN A 220 33.33 33.98 -1.67
C GLN A 220 33.22 35.12 -0.65
N ALA A 221 32.02 35.42 -0.15
CA ALA A 221 31.78 36.54 0.76
C ALA A 221 31.12 36.10 2.09
N GLU A 222 31.53 36.72 3.19
CA GLU A 222 30.91 36.54 4.51
C GLU A 222 29.66 37.40 4.70
N LEU A 223 29.54 38.50 3.95
CA LEU A 223 28.44 39.44 3.97
C LEU A 223 27.73 39.49 2.60
N PRO A 224 26.42 39.80 2.57
CA PRO A 224 25.68 39.93 1.32
C PRO A 224 26.17 41.13 0.47
N PRO A 225 26.09 41.04 -0.87
CA PRO A 225 25.51 39.94 -1.63
C PRO A 225 26.42 38.71 -1.69
N PHE A 226 25.85 37.52 -1.49
CA PHE A 226 26.59 36.27 -1.49
C PHE A 226 26.77 35.75 -2.92
N VAL A 227 28.00 35.39 -3.27
CA VAL A 227 28.33 34.70 -4.53
C VAL A 227 28.90 33.34 -4.16
N CYS A 228 28.35 32.29 -4.78
CA CYS A 228 28.80 30.91 -4.59
C CYS A 228 29.35 30.36 -5.90
N SER A 229 30.48 29.64 -5.85
CA SER A 229 30.97 28.82 -6.95
C SER A 229 30.74 27.35 -6.65
N VAL A 230 30.33 26.59 -7.66
CA VAL A 230 30.26 25.13 -7.62
C VAL A 230 31.41 24.53 -8.43
N GLU A 231 32.11 23.59 -7.82
CA GLU A 231 33.25 22.87 -8.38
C GLU A 231 32.88 21.39 -8.48
N VAL A 232 32.90 20.83 -9.69
CA VAL A 232 32.59 19.42 -9.95
C VAL A 232 33.88 18.70 -10.33
N ASN A 233 34.35 17.84 -9.43
CA ASN A 233 35.58 17.06 -9.57
C ASN A 233 35.35 15.66 -10.15
N ALA A 234 34.11 15.20 -10.22
CA ALA A 234 33.77 13.88 -10.75
C ALA A 234 33.78 13.81 -12.29
N LEU A 235 33.91 14.95 -12.98
CA LEU A 235 34.07 15.01 -14.43
C LEU A 235 35.55 14.84 -14.80
N GLN A 236 35.81 14.35 -16.01
CA GLN A 236 37.18 14.14 -16.51
C GLN A 236 38.02 15.42 -16.48
N GLU A 237 37.37 16.56 -16.74
CA GLU A 237 37.94 17.88 -16.55
C GLU A 237 37.24 18.57 -15.38
N LYS A 238 38.04 19.18 -14.51
CA LYS A 238 37.54 19.94 -13.38
C LYS A 238 36.74 21.15 -13.86
N VAL A 239 35.44 21.19 -13.57
CA VAL A 239 34.57 22.30 -13.96
C VAL A 239 34.25 23.16 -12.75
N VAL A 240 34.53 24.46 -12.83
CA VAL A 240 34.16 25.46 -11.83
C VAL A 240 33.23 26.49 -12.45
N LEU A 241 32.08 26.72 -11.84
CA LEU A 241 31.13 27.74 -12.27
C LEU A 241 30.72 28.64 -11.12
N LEU A 242 30.60 29.93 -11.41
CA LEU A 242 30.13 30.95 -10.49
C LEU A 242 28.62 31.15 -10.66
N GLY A 243 27.87 31.08 -9.56
CA GLY A 243 26.47 31.49 -9.51
C GLY A 243 26.31 33.01 -9.48
N SER A 244 25.07 33.48 -9.60
CA SER A 244 24.73 34.89 -9.46
C SER A 244 24.84 35.37 -8.00
N ALA A 245 25.00 36.69 -7.82
CA ALA A 245 24.94 37.31 -6.50
C ALA A 245 23.52 37.21 -5.91
N CYS A 246 23.39 36.75 -4.67
CA CYS A 246 22.11 36.48 -4.03
C CYS A 246 22.05 37.00 -2.59
N PRO A 247 20.86 37.27 -2.03
CA PRO A 247 20.71 37.86 -0.70
C PRO A 247 21.06 36.90 0.44
N THR A 248 21.03 35.58 0.20
CA THR A 248 21.38 34.56 1.20
C THR A 248 22.37 33.54 0.64
N LYS A 249 23.19 32.94 1.51
CA LYS A 249 24.12 31.85 1.15
C LYS A 249 23.40 30.68 0.47
N LYS A 250 22.23 30.28 1.00
CA LYS A 250 21.41 29.19 0.42
C LYS A 250 20.95 29.49 -1.01
N THR A 251 20.49 30.71 -1.28
CA THR A 251 20.08 31.12 -2.63
C THR A 251 21.27 31.23 -3.59
N ALA A 252 22.44 31.64 -3.09
CA ALA A 252 23.67 31.67 -3.89
C ALA A 252 24.12 30.26 -4.29
N GLU A 253 24.06 29.29 -3.38
CA GLU A 253 24.36 27.87 -3.68
C GLU A 253 23.39 27.29 -4.71
N GLN A 254 22.08 27.58 -4.60
CA GLN A 254 21.10 27.13 -5.59
C GLN A 254 21.34 27.76 -6.96
N SER A 255 21.73 29.03 -7.01
CA SER A 255 22.10 29.72 -8.26
C SER A 255 23.35 29.10 -8.91
N ALA A 256 24.39 28.80 -8.11
CA ALA A 256 25.57 28.10 -8.60
C ALA A 256 25.22 26.71 -9.14
N ALA A 257 24.39 25.95 -8.41
CA ALA A 257 23.91 24.65 -8.86
C ALA A 257 23.11 24.73 -10.16
N GLN A 258 22.24 25.74 -10.29
CA GLN A 258 21.47 26.00 -11.51
C GLN A 258 22.40 26.26 -12.71
N ALA A 259 23.41 27.12 -12.55
CA ALA A 259 24.36 27.41 -13.61
C ALA A 259 25.09 26.15 -14.11
N MET A 260 25.41 25.22 -13.20
CA MET A 260 26.02 23.94 -13.54
C MET A 260 25.05 22.99 -14.23
N VAL A 261 23.80 22.90 -13.75
CA VAL A 261 22.74 22.13 -14.42
C VAL A 261 22.52 22.64 -15.85
N ASP A 262 22.47 23.96 -16.05
CA ASP A 262 22.33 24.56 -17.38
C ASP A 262 23.54 24.30 -18.28
N LYS A 263 24.75 24.24 -17.73
CA LYS A 263 25.95 23.81 -18.47
C LYS A 263 25.86 22.33 -18.86
N LEU A 264 25.50 21.44 -17.94
CA LEU A 264 25.35 20.01 -18.21
C LEU A 264 24.31 19.74 -19.31
N HIS A 265 23.18 20.46 -19.31
CA HIS A 265 22.16 20.36 -20.36
C HIS A 265 22.68 20.79 -21.73
N ARG A 266 23.51 21.85 -21.78
CA ARG A 266 24.11 22.34 -23.03
C ARG A 266 25.18 21.38 -23.56
N ASP A 267 26.03 20.86 -22.68
CA ASP A 267 27.15 20.00 -23.06
C ASP A 267 26.71 18.56 -23.38
N HIS A 268 25.62 18.08 -22.76
CA HIS A 268 25.18 16.69 -22.85
C HIS A 268 23.68 16.50 -23.17
N PRO A 269 23.14 17.12 -24.25
CA PRO A 269 21.71 17.10 -24.55
C PRO A 269 21.17 15.69 -24.83
N GLN A 270 22.01 14.77 -25.33
CA GLN A 270 21.58 13.42 -25.70
C GLN A 270 21.55 12.43 -24.53
N LYS A 271 22.42 12.60 -23.53
CA LYS A 271 22.46 11.73 -22.34
C LYS A 271 21.41 12.12 -21.30
N LEU A 272 20.99 13.38 -21.28
CA LEU A 272 20.00 13.94 -20.35
C LEU A 272 18.56 13.91 -20.87
N LYS A 273 18.33 13.49 -22.13
CA LYS A 273 16.99 13.06 -22.53
C LYS A 273 16.63 11.91 -21.62
N LYS A 274 15.79 12.17 -20.61
CA LYS A 274 15.11 11.15 -19.82
C LYS A 274 14.50 10.18 -20.81
N LYS A 275 15.21 9.10 -21.17
CA LYS A 275 14.54 7.83 -21.32
C LYS A 275 13.80 7.71 -20.00
N PRO A 276 12.47 7.56 -19.98
CA PRO A 276 11.76 7.26 -18.75
C PRO A 276 12.48 6.03 -18.21
N VAL A 277 13.39 6.25 -17.26
CA VAL A 277 13.97 5.16 -16.50
C VAL A 277 12.73 4.63 -15.81
N PRO A 278 12.29 3.41 -16.12
CA PRO A 278 11.26 2.81 -15.30
C PRO A 278 11.86 2.82 -13.91
N GLY A 279 11.40 3.74 -13.04
CA GLY A 279 11.80 3.76 -11.64
C GLY A 279 11.65 2.33 -11.13
N PRO A 280 12.48 1.88 -10.18
CA PRO A 280 12.51 0.49 -9.75
C PRO A 280 11.07 0.03 -9.56
N MET A 281 10.57 -0.74 -10.53
CA MET A 281 9.16 -1.06 -10.56
C MET A 281 8.98 -1.94 -9.36
N ALA A 282 8.30 -1.43 -8.33
CA ALA A 282 7.93 -2.26 -7.20
C ALA A 282 7.25 -3.49 -7.82
N PRO A 283 7.79 -4.71 -7.58
CA PRO A 283 7.28 -5.90 -8.22
C PRO A 283 5.79 -5.97 -7.94
N ILE A 284 5.00 -5.98 -9.00
CA ILE A 284 3.55 -6.12 -8.90
C ILE A 284 3.31 -7.61 -8.66
N PHE A 285 2.97 -7.95 -7.42
CA PHE A 285 2.67 -9.32 -7.06
C PHE A 285 1.24 -9.64 -7.46
N CYS A 286 1.05 -10.77 -8.13
CA CYS A 286 -0.23 -11.43 -8.25
C CYS A 286 -0.14 -12.83 -7.66
N CYS A 287 -1.24 -13.26 -7.07
CA CYS A 287 -1.34 -14.56 -6.46
C CYS A 287 -2.60 -15.24 -6.98
N THR A 288 -2.44 -16.52 -7.32
CA THR A 288 -3.52 -17.44 -7.60
C THR A 288 -3.50 -18.49 -6.50
N VAL A 289 -4.66 -18.75 -5.90
CA VAL A 289 -4.82 -19.87 -4.96
C VAL A 289 -5.74 -20.90 -5.59
N ALA A 290 -5.36 -22.16 -5.49
CA ALA A 290 -6.16 -23.30 -5.89
C ALA A 290 -6.39 -24.23 -4.70
N VAL A 291 -7.64 -24.65 -4.52
CA VAL A 291 -8.03 -25.69 -3.57
C VAL A 291 -8.03 -27.02 -4.32
N MET A 292 -7.13 -27.92 -3.92
CA MET A 292 -6.83 -29.16 -4.61
C MET A 292 -7.36 -30.36 -3.82
N LEU A 293 -7.90 -31.36 -4.52
CA LEU A 293 -8.17 -32.70 -4.01
C LEU A 293 -7.32 -33.70 -4.81
N GLY A 294 -6.20 -34.13 -4.23
CA GLY A 294 -5.13 -34.77 -5.00
C GLY A 294 -4.60 -33.84 -6.10
N GLU A 295 -4.65 -34.29 -7.35
CA GLU A 295 -4.20 -33.51 -8.52
C GLU A 295 -5.32 -32.65 -9.14
N ALA A 296 -6.57 -32.78 -8.69
CA ALA A 296 -7.70 -32.05 -9.26
C ALA A 296 -7.97 -30.74 -8.52
N ALA A 297 -8.05 -29.62 -9.24
CA ALA A 297 -8.45 -28.34 -8.69
C ALA A 297 -9.98 -28.24 -8.54
N ILE A 298 -10.47 -28.11 -7.32
CA ILE A 298 -11.91 -27.93 -7.01
C ILE A 298 -12.30 -26.47 -7.25
N ALA A 299 -11.46 -25.54 -6.82
CA ALA A 299 -11.66 -24.11 -7.01
C ALA A 299 -10.30 -23.44 -7.22
N SER A 300 -10.27 -22.44 -8.10
CA SER A 300 -9.13 -21.54 -8.25
C SER A 300 -9.62 -20.11 -8.32
N ALA A 301 -8.87 -19.20 -7.73
CA ALA A 301 -9.13 -17.78 -7.79
C ALA A 301 -7.83 -17.01 -7.90
N SER A 302 -7.82 -15.96 -8.73
CA SER A 302 -6.68 -15.08 -8.93
C SER A 302 -7.11 -13.63 -8.77
N ASP A 303 -6.31 -12.83 -8.07
CA ASP A 303 -6.49 -11.38 -8.07
C ASP A 303 -5.41 -10.67 -8.91
N ARG A 304 -5.86 -10.03 -9.99
CA ARG A 304 -5.01 -9.33 -10.97
C ARG A 304 -4.84 -7.84 -10.67
N ARG A 305 -5.35 -7.33 -9.54
CA ARG A 305 -5.27 -5.90 -9.19
C ARG A 305 -3.84 -5.40 -8.96
N GLY A 306 -2.90 -6.33 -8.75
CA GLY A 306 -1.49 -6.04 -8.58
C GLY A 306 -1.19 -5.43 -7.22
N PHE A 307 -0.36 -6.10 -6.43
CA PHE A 307 -0.12 -5.73 -5.03
C PHE A 307 1.31 -5.32 -4.79
N CYS A 308 1.52 -4.40 -3.85
CA CYS A 308 2.85 -3.96 -3.42
C CYS A 308 3.56 -4.96 -2.50
N SER A 309 2.89 -6.04 -2.06
CA SER A 309 3.48 -7.11 -1.26
C SER A 309 2.89 -8.49 -1.60
N LYS A 310 3.71 -9.55 -1.41
CA LYS A 310 3.26 -10.95 -1.56
C LYS A 310 2.12 -11.30 -0.60
N GLN A 311 2.17 -10.77 0.62
CA GLN A 311 1.15 -11.04 1.64
C GLN A 311 -0.21 -10.47 1.24
N ALA A 312 -0.26 -9.22 0.77
CA ALA A 312 -1.51 -8.61 0.30
C ALA A 312 -2.09 -9.36 -0.92
N ALA A 313 -1.22 -9.80 -1.85
CA ALA A 313 -1.66 -10.63 -2.98
C ALA A 313 -2.27 -11.96 -2.49
N LYS A 314 -1.63 -12.61 -1.50
CA LYS A 314 -2.09 -13.86 -0.91
C LYS A 314 -3.44 -13.71 -0.21
N GLU A 315 -3.62 -12.67 0.59
CA GLU A 315 -4.86 -12.37 1.30
C GLU A 315 -6.01 -12.10 0.32
N SER A 316 -5.74 -11.37 -0.76
CA SER A 316 -6.74 -11.09 -1.78
C SER A 316 -7.13 -12.33 -2.60
N ALA A 317 -6.16 -13.17 -2.95
CA ALA A 317 -6.43 -14.45 -3.62
C ALA A 317 -7.24 -15.40 -2.72
N ALA A 318 -6.89 -15.48 -1.42
CA ALA A 318 -7.63 -16.26 -0.43
C ALA A 318 -9.09 -15.83 -0.31
N PHE A 319 -9.32 -14.51 -0.23
CA PHE A 319 -10.65 -13.93 -0.19
C PHE A 319 -11.47 -14.33 -1.42
N ALA A 320 -10.90 -14.15 -2.62
CA ALA A 320 -11.57 -14.52 -3.87
C ALA A 320 -11.89 -16.03 -3.94
N ALA A 321 -11.01 -16.89 -3.41
CA ALA A 321 -11.28 -18.33 -3.35
C ALA A 321 -12.39 -18.69 -2.36
N CYS A 322 -12.45 -18.02 -1.21
CA CYS A 322 -13.57 -18.18 -0.27
C CYS A 322 -14.90 -17.82 -0.95
N GLU A 323 -14.95 -16.75 -1.75
CA GLU A 323 -16.16 -16.39 -2.49
C GLU A 323 -16.56 -17.43 -3.54
N VAL A 324 -15.60 -17.89 -4.35
CA VAL A 324 -15.84 -18.94 -5.36
C VAL A 324 -16.33 -20.23 -4.70
N LEU A 325 -15.72 -20.64 -3.58
CA LEU A 325 -16.15 -21.82 -2.84
C LEU A 325 -17.54 -21.64 -2.22
N SER A 326 -17.83 -20.47 -1.65
CA SER A 326 -19.16 -20.17 -1.10
C SER A 326 -20.23 -20.28 -2.17
N GLN A 327 -19.96 -19.83 -3.39
CA GLN A 327 -20.87 -19.98 -4.53
C GLN A 327 -21.00 -21.43 -5.01
N LYS A 328 -19.89 -22.17 -5.15
CA LYS A 328 -19.91 -23.57 -5.62
C LYS A 328 -20.56 -24.53 -4.64
N VAL A 329 -20.41 -24.28 -3.35
CA VAL A 329 -20.94 -25.12 -2.26
C VAL A 329 -22.27 -24.57 -1.72
N ALA A 330 -22.84 -23.55 -2.38
CA ALA A 330 -24.14 -23.02 -2.02
C ALA A 330 -25.25 -24.05 -2.29
N GLY A 331 -26.09 -24.28 -1.29
CA GLY A 331 -27.23 -25.20 -1.39
C GLY A 331 -26.88 -26.67 -1.16
N ALA A 332 -27.91 -27.51 -1.04
CA ALA A 332 -27.77 -28.94 -0.76
C ALA A 332 -27.09 -29.69 -1.91
N GLU A 333 -27.33 -29.27 -3.15
CA GLU A 333 -26.76 -29.91 -4.35
C GLU A 333 -25.24 -29.71 -4.46
N GLY A 334 -24.75 -28.48 -4.25
CA GLY A 334 -23.32 -28.20 -4.27
C GLY A 334 -22.55 -28.95 -3.16
N GLN A 335 -23.16 -29.07 -1.98
CA GLN A 335 -22.60 -29.87 -0.89
C GLN A 335 -22.56 -31.37 -1.23
N LEU A 336 -23.63 -31.91 -1.82
CA LEU A 336 -23.67 -33.31 -2.24
C LEU A 336 -22.62 -33.60 -3.32
N GLN A 337 -22.51 -32.76 -4.34
CA GLN A 337 -21.52 -32.90 -5.41
C GLN A 337 -20.09 -32.93 -4.86
N LEU A 338 -19.75 -32.00 -3.96
CA LEU A 338 -18.43 -31.97 -3.32
C LEU A 338 -18.19 -33.22 -2.45
N SER A 339 -19.19 -33.66 -1.69
CA SER A 339 -19.10 -34.88 -0.88
C SER A 339 -18.92 -36.14 -1.73
N GLU A 340 -19.56 -36.20 -2.89
CA GLU A 340 -19.43 -37.32 -3.82
C GLU A 340 -18.04 -37.34 -4.47
N GLN A 341 -17.50 -36.18 -4.83
CA GLN A 341 -16.12 -36.06 -5.33
C GLN A 341 -15.10 -36.54 -4.29
N LEU A 342 -15.28 -36.16 -3.02
CA LEU A 342 -14.44 -36.64 -1.91
C LEU A 342 -14.52 -38.17 -1.76
N ARG A 343 -15.73 -38.73 -1.76
CA ARG A 343 -15.93 -40.19 -1.64
C ARG A 343 -15.31 -40.95 -2.82
N ARG A 344 -15.45 -40.44 -4.05
CA ARG A 344 -14.83 -41.02 -5.25
C ARG A 344 -13.31 -41.00 -5.16
N PHE A 345 -12.74 -39.94 -4.59
CA PHE A 345 -11.30 -39.83 -4.37
C PHE A 345 -10.82 -40.85 -3.32
N GLU A 346 -11.46 -40.92 -2.15
CA GLU A 346 -11.13 -41.88 -1.10
C GLU A 346 -11.22 -43.34 -1.58
N GLY A 347 -12.22 -43.66 -2.41
CA GLY A 347 -12.36 -44.97 -3.03
C GLY A 347 -11.22 -45.35 -3.99
N ARG A 348 -10.57 -44.37 -4.63
CA ARG A 348 -9.39 -44.60 -5.50
C ARG A 348 -8.09 -44.71 -4.70
N VAL A 349 -8.02 -44.10 -3.52
CA VAL A 349 -6.83 -44.08 -2.66
C VAL A 349 -6.74 -45.33 -1.79
N GLN A 350 -7.71 -46.26 -1.84
CA GLN A 350 -7.55 -47.54 -1.16
C GLN A 350 -6.24 -48.19 -1.63
N PRO A 351 -5.28 -48.40 -0.71
CA PRO A 351 -4.02 -48.99 -1.08
C PRO A 351 -4.35 -50.34 -1.69
N SER A 352 -3.79 -50.63 -2.86
CA SER A 352 -3.68 -51.98 -3.36
C SER A 352 -2.79 -52.74 -2.37
N SER A 353 -3.33 -53.09 -1.21
CA SER A 353 -2.74 -54.01 -0.25
C SER A 353 -2.87 -55.40 -0.83
N GLY A 354 -2.22 -55.61 -1.99
CA GLY A 354 -1.67 -56.88 -2.36
C GLY A 354 -0.56 -57.21 -1.36
N VAL A 355 -0.96 -57.52 -0.13
CA VAL A 355 -0.16 -58.40 0.71
C VAL A 355 -0.23 -59.74 -0.01
N PRO A 356 0.86 -60.23 -0.62
CA PRO A 356 0.85 -61.56 -1.20
C PRO A 356 0.46 -62.53 -0.07
N ARG A 357 -0.62 -63.29 -0.27
CA ARG A 357 -0.99 -64.36 0.66
C ARG A 357 0.24 -65.28 0.81
N PRO A 358 0.69 -65.59 2.03
CA PRO A 358 1.73 -66.59 2.21
C PRO A 358 1.22 -67.91 1.61
N VAL A 359 1.91 -68.38 0.58
CA VAL A 359 1.66 -69.70 0.00
C VAL A 359 2.04 -70.71 1.08
N GLY A 360 1.06 -71.40 1.63
CA GLY A 360 1.29 -72.44 2.62
C GLY A 360 2.20 -73.52 2.05
N LEU A 361 3.30 -73.80 2.75
CA LEU A 361 4.10 -75.00 2.55
C LEU A 361 3.20 -76.21 2.84
N VAL A 362 2.93 -77.03 1.84
CA VAL A 362 2.34 -78.36 2.02
C VAL A 362 3.50 -79.31 2.31
N THR A 363 3.54 -79.86 3.52
CA THR A 363 4.40 -80.99 3.93
C THR A 363 3.73 -82.31 3.63
#